data_AF-A0AAX1LBC3-F1
#
_entry.id   AF-A0AAX1LBC3-F1
#
_cell.length_a   1.000
_cell.length_b   1.000
_cell.length_c   1.000
_cell.angle_alpha   90.00
_cell.angle_beta   90.00
_cell.angle_gamma   90.00
#
_symmetry.space_group_name_H-M   'P 1'
#
loop_
_entity.id
_entity.type
_entity.pdbx_description
1 polymer ?
#
loop_
_entity_poly.entity_id
_entity_poly.type
_entity_poly.pdbx_seq_one_letter_code
_entity_poly.pdbx_strand_id
1 'polypeptide(L)'
;MPVAAAIGGVALPAVIFVGINLLSPHGALDGWGIPAATDIAFAVAILAIVGKHLPDALRTFLLTFAVVDDLIAITIIAVFYSSDLQLHYLAVALIPLAAFRFLTAKYEDWFRKSYTSAWLLLLHRQAKPRPRRE
;
A
#
# COMPACT_ATOMS: atom_id res chain seq x y z
N MET A 1 1.84 11.30 -19.28
CA MET A 1 1.12 11.61 -18.02
C MET A 1 1.02 10.32 -17.20
N PRO A 2 1.75 10.20 -16.06
CA PRO A 2 1.78 8.97 -15.24
C PRO A 2 0.39 8.48 -14.80
N VAL A 3 -0.53 9.42 -14.54
CA VAL A 3 -1.91 9.13 -14.15
C VAL A 3 -2.68 8.36 -15.23
N ALA A 4 -2.55 8.74 -16.50
CA ALA A 4 -3.22 8.04 -17.59
C ALA A 4 -2.69 6.61 -17.75
N ALA A 5 -1.38 6.41 -17.52
CA ALA A 5 -0.79 5.08 -17.52
C ALA A 5 -1.36 4.23 -16.37
N ALA A 6 -1.46 4.79 -15.15
CA ALA A 6 -1.98 4.08 -13.98
C ALA A 6 -3.45 3.65 -14.16
N ILE A 7 -4.29 4.54 -14.71
CA ILE A 7 -5.68 4.20 -15.04
C ILE A 7 -5.75 3.02 -16.02
N GLY A 8 -4.89 3.01 -17.05
CA GLY A 8 -4.79 1.86 -17.96
C GLY A 8 -4.28 0.58 -17.28
N GLY A 9 -3.34 0.72 -16.34
CA GLY A 9 -2.78 -0.36 -15.52
C GLY A 9 -3.82 -1.05 -14.63
N VAL A 10 -4.79 -0.30 -14.11
CA VAL A 10 -5.91 -0.82 -13.30
C VAL A 10 -7.06 -1.34 -14.18
N ALA A 11 -7.44 -0.59 -15.22
CA ALA A 11 -8.62 -0.89 -16.02
C ALA A 11 -8.45 -2.16 -16.86
N LEU A 12 -7.28 -2.39 -17.44
CA LEU A 12 -7.06 -3.54 -18.32
C LEU A 12 -7.18 -4.89 -17.58
N PRO A 13 -6.50 -5.14 -16.44
CA PRO A 13 -6.68 -6.36 -15.66
C PRO A 13 -8.11 -6.57 -15.18
N ALA A 14 -8.79 -5.49 -14.77
CA ALA A 14 -10.19 -5.54 -14.34
C ALA A 14 -11.12 -5.98 -15.48
N VAL A 15 -10.97 -5.41 -16.68
CA VAL A 15 -11.76 -5.79 -17.86
C VAL A 15 -11.51 -7.25 -18.25
N ILE A 16 -10.25 -7.70 -18.22
CA ILE A 16 -9.90 -9.10 -18.50
C ILE A 16 -10.56 -10.04 -17.48
N PHE A 17 -10.48 -9.72 -16.18
CA PHE A 17 -11.10 -10.52 -15.13
C PHE A 17 -12.62 -10.62 -15.30
N VAL A 18 -13.28 -9.49 -15.55
CA VAL A 18 -14.73 -9.45 -15.78
C VAL A 18 -15.09 -10.26 -17.03
N GLY A 19 -14.36 -10.10 -18.12
CA GLY A 19 -14.58 -10.85 -19.35
C GLY A 19 -14.48 -12.37 -19.15
N ILE A 20 -13.50 -12.84 -18.38
CA ILE A 20 -13.34 -14.27 -18.05
C ILE A 20 -14.46 -14.76 -17.13
N ASN A 21 -14.82 -13.99 -16.09
CA ASN A 21 -15.85 -14.40 -15.13
C ASN A 21 -17.27 -14.36 -15.74
N LEU A 22 -17.55 -13.46 -16.67
CA LEU A 22 -18.84 -13.44 -17.39
C LEU A 22 -19.07 -14.70 -18.24
N LEU A 23 -18.00 -15.32 -18.74
CA LEU A 23 -18.06 -16.56 -19.52
C LEU A 23 -18.13 -17.82 -18.63
N SER A 24 -17.98 -17.67 -17.32
CA SER A 24 -18.01 -18.79 -16.37
C SER A 24 -19.41 -18.98 -15.79
N PRO A 25 -19.95 -20.21 -15.74
CA PRO A 25 -21.29 -20.49 -15.22
C PRO A 25 -21.53 -20.03 -13.77
N HIS A 26 -20.48 -19.86 -12.97
CA HIS A 26 -20.51 -19.46 -11.55
C HIS A 26 -19.55 -18.29 -11.27
N GLY A 27 -19.32 -17.41 -12.26
CA GLY A 27 -18.34 -16.33 -12.14
C GLY A 27 -18.63 -15.36 -11.00
N ALA A 28 -17.61 -15.02 -10.21
CA ALA A 28 -17.70 -14.06 -9.11
C ALA A 28 -17.25 -12.67 -9.59
N LEU A 29 -18.20 -11.86 -10.05
CA LEU A 29 -17.94 -10.52 -10.59
C LEU A 29 -17.52 -9.51 -9.51
N ASP A 30 -17.87 -9.78 -8.26
CA ASP A 30 -17.51 -8.95 -7.12
C ASP A 30 -16.00 -8.88 -6.87
N GLY A 31 -15.19 -9.73 -7.52
CA GLY A 31 -13.72 -9.74 -7.40
C GLY A 31 -12.96 -8.85 -8.38
N TRP A 32 -13.63 -7.99 -9.16
CA TRP A 32 -13.01 -7.25 -10.27
C TRP A 32 -11.85 -6.32 -9.88
N GLY A 33 -11.79 -5.85 -8.63
CA GLY A 33 -10.70 -5.03 -8.10
C GLY A 33 -9.47 -5.82 -7.64
N ILE A 34 -9.56 -7.15 -7.46
CA ILE A 34 -8.46 -8.00 -6.99
C ILE A 34 -7.24 -7.95 -7.95
N PRO A 35 -7.40 -8.07 -9.29
CA PRO A 35 -6.28 -8.05 -10.23
C PRO A 35 -5.61 -6.67 -10.37
N ALA A 36 -6.24 -5.61 -9.88
CA ALA A 36 -5.69 -4.27 -9.90
C ALA A 36 -4.70 -4.00 -8.75
N ALA A 37 -4.62 -4.89 -7.76
CA ALA A 37 -3.71 -4.72 -6.63
C ALA A 37 -2.26 -5.02 -7.05
N THR A 38 -1.41 -4.00 -7.03
CA THR A 38 0.02 -4.08 -7.30
C THR A 38 0.84 -3.91 -6.02
N ASP A 39 1.82 -4.78 -5.80
CA ASP A 39 2.73 -4.68 -4.65
C ASP A 39 3.88 -3.71 -4.93
N ILE A 40 3.79 -2.51 -4.35
CA ILE A 40 4.83 -1.48 -4.49
C ILE A 40 6.16 -1.91 -3.85
N ALA A 41 6.16 -2.74 -2.81
CA ALA A 41 7.41 -3.20 -2.18
C ALA A 41 8.21 -4.09 -3.14
N PHE A 42 7.51 -4.96 -3.87
CA PHE A 42 8.12 -5.76 -4.93
C PHE A 42 8.60 -4.88 -6.10
N ALA A 43 7.77 -3.93 -6.55
CA ALA A 43 8.13 -3.01 -7.64
C ALA A 43 9.37 -2.16 -7.30
N VAL A 44 9.43 -1.61 -6.09
CA VAL A 44 10.57 -0.81 -5.60
C VAL A 44 11.82 -1.70 -5.41
N ALA A 45 11.67 -2.95 -4.96
CA ALA A 45 12.79 -3.89 -4.87
C ALA A 45 13.39 -4.19 -6.25
N ILE A 46 12.56 -4.45 -7.27
CA ILE A 46 13.02 -4.61 -8.66
C ILE A 46 13.69 -3.32 -9.15
N LEU A 47 13.08 -2.16 -8.86
CA LEU A 47 13.64 -0.87 -9.22
C LEU A 47 14.98 -0.62 -8.52
N ALA A 48 15.21 -1.13 -7.30
CA ALA A 48 16.50 -1.03 -6.63
C ALA A 48 17.58 -1.90 -7.30
N ILE A 49 17.20 -3.05 -7.84
CA ILE A 49 18.12 -3.98 -8.53
C ILE A 49 18.46 -3.45 -9.93
N VAL A 50 17.45 -3.12 -10.73
CA VAL A 50 17.61 -2.79 -12.16
C VAL A 50 17.69 -1.28 -12.41
N GLY A 51 17.22 -0.46 -11.48
CA GLY A 51 17.12 1.00 -11.60
C GLY A 51 18.42 1.73 -11.84
N LYS A 52 19.57 1.12 -11.52
CA LYS A 52 20.90 1.69 -11.82
C LYS A 52 21.17 1.83 -13.32
N HIS A 53 20.52 1.00 -14.16
CA HIS A 53 20.67 1.02 -15.62
C HIS A 53 19.58 1.84 -16.32
N LEU A 54 18.61 2.37 -15.57
CA LEU A 54 17.49 3.14 -16.10
C LEU A 54 17.81 4.63 -16.10
N PRO A 55 17.44 5.40 -17.15
CA PRO A 55 17.51 6.86 -17.14
C PRO A 55 16.73 7.45 -15.98
N ASP A 56 17.21 8.55 -15.40
CA ASP A 56 16.60 9.17 -14.20
C ASP A 56 15.13 9.58 -14.41
N ALA A 57 14.79 10.00 -15.64
CA ALA A 57 13.42 10.31 -16.02
C ALA A 57 12.50 9.08 -15.91
N LEU A 58 12.98 7.89 -16.28
CA LEU A 58 12.20 6.65 -16.24
C LEU A 58 12.02 6.14 -14.80
N ARG A 59 13.05 6.28 -13.96
CA ARG A 59 12.97 5.96 -12.52
C ARG A 59 11.91 6.81 -11.82
N THR A 60 11.92 8.12 -12.07
CA THR A 60 10.95 9.06 -11.50
C THR A 60 9.53 8.79 -12.01
N PHE A 61 9.40 8.48 -13.30
CA PHE A 61 8.12 8.08 -13.89
C PHE A 61 7.55 6.81 -13.24
N LEU A 62 8.36 5.75 -13.11
CA LEU A 62 7.93 4.46 -12.54
C LEU A 62 7.57 4.58 -11.05
N LEU A 63 8.34 5.33 -10.27
CA LEU A 63 8.01 5.61 -8.87
C LEU A 63 6.67 6.36 -8.74
N THR A 64 6.46 7.37 -9.58
CA THR A 64 5.22 8.14 -9.56
C THR A 64 4.03 7.29 -10.02
N PHE A 65 4.21 6.47 -11.06
CA PHE A 65 3.20 5.53 -11.54
C PHE A 65 2.80 4.55 -10.44
N ALA A 66 3.76 3.92 -9.75
CA ALA A 66 3.49 2.96 -8.69
C ALA A 66 2.71 3.57 -7.51
N VAL A 67 3.02 4.81 -7.12
CA VAL A 67 2.28 5.52 -6.07
C VAL A 67 0.85 5.86 -6.50
N VAL A 68 0.66 6.32 -7.73
CA VAL A 68 -0.67 6.66 -8.24
C VAL A 68 -1.54 5.40 -8.39
N ASP A 69 -0.95 4.29 -8.84
CA ASP A 69 -1.61 3.00 -8.98
C ASP A 69 -2.13 2.47 -7.63
N ASP A 70 -1.30 2.50 -6.59
CA ASP A 70 -1.68 2.12 -5.22
C ASP A 70 -2.81 2.99 -4.66
N LEU A 71 -2.77 4.31 -4.90
CA LEU A 71 -3.84 5.23 -4.51
C LEU A 71 -5.17 4.91 -5.22
N ILE A 72 -5.12 4.55 -6.51
CA ILE A 72 -6.31 4.14 -7.26
C ILE A 72 -6.87 2.83 -6.67
N ALA A 73 -6.01 1.84 -6.44
CA ALA A 73 -6.41 0.54 -5.91
C ALA A 73 -7.07 0.65 -4.52
N ILE A 74 -6.44 1.36 -3.58
CA ILE A 74 -7.02 1.54 -2.24
C ILE A 74 -8.33 2.33 -2.28
N THR A 75 -8.47 3.29 -3.19
CA THR A 75 -9.72 4.05 -3.38
C THR A 75 -10.83 3.15 -3.91
N ILE A 76 -10.53 2.30 -4.89
CA ILE A 76 -11.50 1.32 -5.42
C ILE A 76 -11.96 0.38 -4.31
N ILE A 77 -11.03 -0.18 -3.53
CA ILE A 77 -11.36 -1.08 -2.42
C ILE A 77 -12.23 -0.34 -1.39
N ALA A 78 -11.86 0.87 -1.00
CA ALA A 78 -12.59 1.65 0.00
C ALA A 78 -14.03 2.00 -0.42
N VAL A 79 -14.29 2.25 -1.71
CA VAL A 79 -15.61 2.65 -2.21
C VAL A 79 -16.48 1.45 -2.59
N PHE A 80 -15.91 0.43 -3.24
CA PHE A 80 -16.69 -0.67 -3.83
C PHE A 80 -16.75 -1.92 -2.95
N TYR A 81 -15.80 -2.13 -2.04
CA TYR A 81 -15.72 -3.36 -1.21
C TYR A 81 -16.10 -3.13 0.25
N SER A 82 -16.60 -1.95 0.60
CA SER A 82 -16.93 -1.58 1.98
C SER A 82 -18.40 -1.82 2.27
N SER A 83 -18.75 -3.08 2.55
CA SER A 83 -20.13 -3.54 2.69
C SER A 83 -20.73 -3.26 4.09
N ASP A 84 -19.91 -3.23 5.14
CA ASP A 84 -20.33 -3.11 6.54
C ASP A 84 -19.55 -2.02 7.28
N LEU A 85 -19.66 -0.77 6.82
CA LEU A 85 -19.01 0.37 7.48
C LEU A 85 -19.62 0.65 8.84
N GLN A 86 -18.95 0.16 9.87
CA GLN A 86 -19.29 0.46 11.26
C GLN A 86 -18.71 1.82 11.65
N LEU A 87 -19.54 2.86 11.58
CA LEU A 87 -19.15 4.26 11.85
C LEU A 87 -18.48 4.44 13.22
N HIS A 88 -18.83 3.61 14.21
CA HIS A 88 -18.19 3.67 15.53
C HIS A 88 -16.71 3.28 15.47
N TYR A 89 -16.32 2.30 14.66
CA TYR A 89 -14.91 1.98 14.45
C TYR A 89 -14.18 3.08 13.69
N LEU A 90 -14.84 3.74 12.73
CA LEU A 90 -14.26 4.87 12.01
C LEU A 90 -14.01 6.06 12.96
N ALA A 91 -14.94 6.33 13.89
CA ALA A 91 -14.75 7.35 14.92
C ALA A 91 -13.59 7.00 15.87
N VAL A 92 -13.49 5.74 16.29
CA VAL A 92 -12.38 5.27 17.14
C VAL A 92 -11.04 5.36 16.40
N ALA A 93 -11.01 5.16 15.08
CA ALA A 93 -9.80 5.31 14.26
C ALA A 93 -9.22 6.74 14.26
N LEU A 94 -10.02 7.76 14.61
CA LEU A 94 -9.52 9.12 14.78
C LEU A 94 -8.56 9.25 15.97
N ILE A 95 -8.66 8.38 16.99
CA ILE A 95 -7.79 8.41 18.16
C ILE A 95 -6.33 8.13 17.79
N PRO A 96 -5.97 7.00 17.14
CA PRO A 96 -4.60 6.76 16.72
C PRO A 96 -4.11 7.77 15.68
N LEU A 97 -4.99 8.28 14.80
CA LEU A 97 -4.64 9.34 13.85
C LEU A 97 -4.28 10.65 14.55
N ALA A 98 -5.10 11.08 15.52
CA ALA A 98 -4.85 12.29 16.30
C ALA A 98 -3.59 12.13 17.17
N ALA A 99 -3.39 10.95 17.77
CA ALA A 99 -2.17 10.62 18.51
C ALA A 99 -0.95 10.71 17.59
N PHE A 100 -0.99 10.07 16.42
CA PHE A 100 0.10 10.13 15.44
C PHE A 100 0.41 11.57 15.04
N ARG A 101 -0.59 12.36 14.65
CA ARG A 101 -0.44 13.79 14.32
C ARG A 101 0.16 14.59 15.48
N PHE A 102 -0.29 14.34 16.71
CA PHE A 102 0.21 15.03 17.88
C PHE A 102 1.67 14.68 18.17
N LEU A 103 2.03 13.39 18.10
CA LEU A 103 3.38 12.90 18.30
C LEU A 103 4.34 13.46 17.24
N THR A 104 3.94 13.48 15.97
CA THR A 104 4.78 14.03 14.90
C THR A 104 4.95 15.54 15.02
N ALA A 105 3.90 16.28 15.39
CA ALA A 105 3.99 17.73 15.60
C ALA A 105 4.83 18.11 16.82
N LYS A 106 4.75 17.33 17.92
CA LYS A 106 5.46 17.65 19.17
C LYS A 106 6.92 17.17 19.18
N TYR A 107 7.21 16.08 18.47
CA TYR A 107 8.54 15.44 18.48
C TYR A 107 9.19 15.43 17.09
N GLU A 108 8.87 16.43 16.26
CA GLU A 108 9.36 16.53 14.88
C GLU A 108 10.89 16.45 14.79
N ASP A 109 11.61 17.15 15.67
CA ASP A 109 13.08 17.15 15.71
C ASP A 109 13.68 15.77 16.03
N TRP A 110 12.98 14.98 16.83
CA TRP A 110 13.38 13.61 17.16
C TRP A 110 13.07 12.66 16.00
N PHE A 111 11.88 12.77 15.38
CA PHE A 111 11.52 11.99 14.20
C PHE A 111 12.42 12.27 13.00
N ARG A 112 12.77 13.55 12.74
CA ARG A 112 13.65 13.96 11.64
C ARG A 112 15.05 13.39 11.78
N LYS A 113 15.57 13.27 13.00
CA LYS A 113 16.91 12.71 13.27
C LYS A 113 16.91 11.18 13.37
N SER A 114 15.76 10.56 13.54
CA SER A 114 15.68 9.18 13.98
C SER A 114 14.95 8.27 12.99
N TYR A 115 15.53 8.13 11.80
CA TYR A 115 15.18 7.04 10.88
C TYR A 115 15.45 5.66 11.51
N THR A 116 16.33 5.60 12.51
CA THR A 116 16.72 4.40 13.26
C THR A 116 15.85 4.11 14.49
N SER A 117 15.14 5.07 15.08
CA SER A 117 14.28 4.79 16.25
C SER A 117 12.97 4.10 15.89
N ALA A 118 12.39 4.37 14.72
CA ALA A 118 11.25 3.60 14.22
C ALA A 118 11.60 2.10 14.12
N TRP A 119 12.83 1.81 13.67
CA TRP A 119 13.42 0.47 13.66
C TRP A 119 13.67 -0.08 15.08
N LEU A 120 14.21 0.72 16.01
CA LEU A 120 14.49 0.30 17.40
C LEU A 120 13.24 0.10 18.27
N LEU A 121 12.19 0.91 18.07
CA LEU A 121 10.89 0.77 18.74
C LEU A 121 10.17 -0.52 18.30
N LEU A 122 10.34 -0.93 17.04
CA LEU A 122 9.84 -2.21 16.51
C LEU A 122 10.69 -3.40 16.98
N LEU A 123 12.01 -3.24 17.09
CA LEU A 123 12.93 -4.31 17.55
C LEU A 123 12.86 -4.60 19.06
N HIS A 124 12.57 -3.60 19.91
CA HIS A 124 12.54 -3.80 21.36
C HIS A 124 11.54 -4.88 21.80
N ARG A 125 10.48 -5.17 21.04
CA ARG A 125 9.50 -6.23 21.40
C ARG A 125 9.90 -7.66 21.01
N GLN A 126 10.96 -7.87 20.22
CA GLN A 126 11.32 -9.21 19.70
C GLN A 126 12.49 -9.88 20.45
N ALA A 127 13.21 -9.17 21.31
CA ALA A 127 14.39 -9.71 21.99
C ALA A 127 14.15 -10.00 23.48
N LYS A 128 13.34 -11.02 23.79
CA LYS A 128 13.49 -11.74 25.07
C LYS A 128 13.84 -13.20 24.78
N PRO A 129 15.13 -13.55 24.68
CA PRO A 129 15.51 -14.96 24.66
C PRO A 129 15.12 -15.58 26.01
N ARG A 130 14.23 -16.59 25.97
CA ARG A 130 13.96 -17.42 27.15
C ARG A 130 15.26 -18.13 27.54
N PRO A 131 15.66 -18.10 28.82
CA PRO A 131 16.82 -18.86 29.26
C PRO A 131 16.55 -20.35 29.05
N ARG A 132 17.47 -21.01 28.35
CA ARG A 132 17.51 -22.46 28.14
C ARG A 132 17.65 -23.08 29.54
N ARG A 133 16.61 -23.80 29.99
CA ARG A 133 16.79 -24.72 31.12
C ARG A 133 17.40 -26.00 30.54
N GLU A 134 18.54 -26.36 31.11
CA GLU A 134 19.23 -27.64 30.95
C GLU A 134 18.32 -28.81 31.36
#